data_AF-A0A6H1ZTW0-F1
#
_entry.id   AF-A0A6H1ZTW0-F1
#
_cell.length_a   1.000
_cell.length_b   1.000
_cell.length_c   1.000
_cell.angle_alpha   90.00
_cell.angle_beta   90.00
_cell.angle_gamma   90.00
#
_symmetry.space_group_name_H-M   'P 1'
#
loop_
_entity.id
_entity.type
_entity.pdbx_description
1 polymer ?
#
loop_
_entity_poly.entity_id
_entity_poly.type
_entity_poly.pdbx_seq_one_letter_code
_entity_poly.pdbx_strand_id
1 'polypeptide(L)'
;MTQPRWVRIVGDGLAFSGPCLLTHVIMWPDANADYADVYDGRDTTSGKKFVRVEAAVQTTRHINLSQGVRFDVGIYIDGKGSAVETTVVFIPLPE
;
A
#
# COMPACT_ATOMS: atom_id res chain seq x y z
N MET A 1 -3.75 -6.88 -21.99
CA MET A 1 -4.04 -5.99 -20.84
C MET A 1 -3.72 -6.76 -19.58
N THR A 2 -2.80 -6.26 -18.75
CA THR A 2 -2.53 -6.85 -17.43
C THR A 2 -3.73 -6.64 -16.52
N GLN A 3 -4.17 -7.69 -15.85
CA GLN A 3 -5.33 -7.63 -14.95
C GLN A 3 -4.94 -6.99 -13.61
N PRO A 4 -5.85 -6.24 -12.97
CA PRO A 4 -5.64 -5.74 -11.61
C PRO A 4 -5.35 -6.89 -10.63
N ARG A 5 -4.42 -6.65 -9.72
CA ARG A 5 -4.08 -7.52 -8.58
C ARG A 5 -4.45 -6.83 -7.29
N TRP A 6 -4.80 -7.66 -6.31
CA TRP A 6 -5.22 -7.22 -4.98
C TRP A 6 -4.37 -8.02 -3.99
N VAL A 7 -3.61 -7.33 -3.16
CA VAL A 7 -2.74 -7.97 -2.17
C VAL A 7 -3.02 -7.37 -0.81
N ARG A 8 -3.28 -8.23 0.17
CA ARG A 8 -3.47 -7.86 1.56
C ARG A 8 -2.19 -8.13 2.34
N ILE A 9 -1.75 -7.13 3.09
CA ILE A 9 -0.64 -7.18 4.05
C ILE A 9 -1.20 -6.92 5.46
N VAL A 10 -0.65 -7.61 6.45
CA VAL A 10 -0.94 -7.38 7.87
C VAL A 10 0.38 -7.03 8.55
N GLY A 11 0.42 -5.86 9.20
CA GLY A 11 1.68 -5.23 9.62
C GLY A 11 2.51 -4.77 8.42
N ASP A 12 3.77 -5.18 8.40
CA ASP A 12 4.75 -4.74 7.39
C ASP A 12 4.96 -5.83 6.34
N GLY A 13 5.12 -5.44 5.09
CA GLY A 13 5.38 -6.42 4.05
C GLY A 13 5.47 -5.88 2.63
N LEU A 14 6.16 -6.67 1.80
CA LEU A 14 6.24 -6.48 0.37
C LEU A 14 4.96 -7.01 -0.30
N ALA A 15 4.13 -6.12 -0.83
CA ALA A 15 2.94 -6.50 -1.57
C ALA A 15 3.26 -6.91 -3.02
N PHE A 16 4.23 -6.24 -3.64
CA PHE A 16 4.64 -6.52 -5.01
C PHE A 16 6.06 -6.06 -5.29
N SER A 17 6.79 -6.79 -6.14
CA SER A 17 8.12 -6.41 -6.64
C SER A 17 8.04 -6.20 -8.14
N GLY A 18 8.42 -5.01 -8.60
CA GLY A 18 8.46 -4.62 -10.01
C GLY A 18 7.56 -3.42 -10.33
N PRO A 19 7.67 -2.88 -11.56
CA PRO A 19 6.89 -1.73 -11.97
C PRO A 19 5.38 -2.00 -11.95
N CYS A 20 4.59 -1.06 -11.43
CA CYS A 20 3.14 -1.20 -11.39
C CYS A 20 2.43 0.16 -11.39
N LEU A 21 1.12 0.13 -11.63
CA LEU A 21 0.20 1.25 -11.37
C LEU A 21 -0.61 0.95 -10.12
N LEU A 22 -0.29 1.62 -9.00
CA LEU A 22 -1.09 1.55 -7.77
C LEU A 22 -2.40 2.33 -7.97
N THR A 23 -3.54 1.69 -7.73
CA THR A 23 -4.86 2.29 -7.97
C THR A 23 -5.66 2.48 -6.68
N HIS A 24 -5.53 1.59 -5.70
CA HIS A 24 -6.26 1.72 -4.43
C HIS A 24 -5.37 1.31 -3.26
N VAL A 25 -5.52 2.01 -2.15
CA VAL A 25 -4.99 1.61 -0.83
C VAL A 25 -6.15 1.62 0.15
N ILE A 26 -6.43 0.47 0.75
CA ILE A 26 -7.52 0.28 1.69
C ILE A 26 -6.92 -0.22 3.00
N MET A 27 -6.99 0.59 4.05
CA MET A 27 -6.40 0.31 5.35
C MET A 27 -7.51 0.07 6.38
N TRP A 28 -7.41 -1.04 7.11
CA TRP A 28 -8.19 -1.33 8.31
C TRP A 28 -7.30 -1.20 9.53
N PRO A 29 -7.54 -0.18 10.38
CA PRO A 29 -6.83 -0.01 11.64
C PRO A 29 -7.29 -1.03 12.70
N ASP A 30 -6.38 -1.43 13.58
CA ASP A 30 -6.72 -2.20 14.79
C ASP A 30 -7.04 -1.25 15.95
N ALA A 31 -6.37 -0.11 16.02
CA ALA A 31 -6.55 0.91 17.05
C ALA A 31 -6.66 2.33 16.49
N ASN A 32 -7.09 3.27 17.34
CA ASN A 32 -7.08 4.68 17.01
C ASN A 32 -5.64 5.17 16.78
N ALA A 33 -5.47 6.08 15.82
CA ALA A 33 -4.18 6.62 15.41
C ALA A 33 -3.22 5.58 14.79
N ASP A 34 -3.72 4.41 14.38
CA ASP A 34 -2.98 3.53 13.50
C ASP A 34 -2.78 4.19 12.14
N TYR A 35 -1.70 3.79 11.48
CA TYR A 35 -1.43 4.21 10.11
C TYR A 35 -0.77 3.09 9.33
N ALA A 36 -0.80 3.21 8.00
CA ALA A 36 0.05 2.45 7.11
C ALA A 36 0.80 3.43 6.18
N ASP A 37 2.12 3.31 6.15
CA ASP A 37 2.97 4.00 5.18
C ASP A 37 3.13 3.13 3.94
N VAL A 38 2.93 3.73 2.77
CA VAL A 38 3.06 3.07 1.47
C VAL A 38 4.32 3.61 0.79
N TYR A 39 5.17 2.71 0.32
CA TYR A 39 6.42 3.04 -0.35
C TYR A 39 6.41 2.52 -1.79
N ASP A 40 6.92 3.34 -2.71
CA ASP A 40 7.44 2.86 -3.99
C ASP A 40 8.84 2.28 -3.72
N GLY A 41 8.91 0.97 -3.58
CA GLY A 41 10.11 0.30 -3.09
C GLY A 41 9.87 -1.13 -2.60
N ARG A 42 10.93 -1.74 -2.08
CA ARG A 42 10.90 -3.10 -1.51
C ARG A 42 10.97 -3.13 0.02
N ASP A 43 11.26 -2.00 0.64
CA ASP A 43 11.44 -1.81 2.07
C ASP A 43 11.36 -0.31 2.42
N THR A 44 11.48 0.01 3.71
CA THR A 44 11.47 1.38 4.23
C THR A 44 12.80 2.11 4.09
N THR A 45 13.88 1.42 3.73
CA THR A 45 15.24 1.98 3.71
C THR A 45 15.61 2.55 2.34
N SER A 46 15.28 1.81 1.28
CA SER A 46 15.54 2.13 -0.12
C SER A 46 14.31 2.65 -0.85
N GLY A 47 13.11 2.36 -0.33
CA GLY A 47 11.85 2.79 -0.90
C GLY A 47 11.58 4.27 -0.71
N LYS A 48 10.92 4.89 -1.69
CA LYS A 48 10.41 6.26 -1.57
C LYS A 48 9.01 6.22 -0.95
N LYS A 49 8.86 6.81 0.24
CA LYS A 49 7.54 6.97 0.86
C LYS A 49 6.62 7.77 -0.07
N PHE A 50 5.52 7.16 -0.46
CA PHE A 50 4.50 7.77 -1.31
C PHE A 50 3.46 8.49 -0.45
N VAL A 51 2.85 7.78 0.51
CA VAL A 51 1.78 8.33 1.35
C VAL A 51 1.75 7.67 2.72
N ARG A 52 1.22 8.38 3.70
CA ARG A 52 0.75 7.82 4.97
C ARG A 52 -0.77 7.78 4.96
N VAL A 53 -1.36 6.62 5.24
CA VAL A 53 -2.79 6.46 5.46
C VAL A 53 -3.05 6.46 6.95
N GLU A 54 -3.60 7.55 7.50
CA GLU A 54 -3.87 7.67 8.95
C GLU A 54 -5.33 7.41 9.29
N ALA A 55 -5.55 6.58 10.31
CA ALA A 55 -6.84 6.36 10.92
C ALA A 55 -7.00 7.21 12.18
N ALA A 56 -7.70 8.35 12.08
CA ALA A 56 -8.03 9.17 13.24
C ALA A 56 -8.92 8.44 14.26
N VAL A 57 -9.72 7.49 13.78
CA VAL A 57 -10.60 6.59 14.55
C VAL A 57 -10.49 5.19 13.95
N GLN A 58 -10.88 4.16 14.69
CA GLN A 58 -10.91 2.75 14.24
C GLN A 58 -11.94 2.52 13.13
N THR A 59 -11.69 3.09 11.95
CA THR A 59 -12.55 3.05 10.77
C THR A 59 -11.68 2.85 9.54
N THR A 60 -12.16 2.03 8.61
CA THR A 60 -11.49 1.79 7.33
C THR A 60 -11.21 3.10 6.61
N ARG A 61 -9.99 3.22 6.07
CA ARG A 61 -9.56 4.32 5.22
C ARG A 61 -9.31 3.81 3.82
N HIS A 62 -9.74 4.59 2.85
CA HIS A 62 -9.65 4.24 1.45
C HIS A 62 -9.10 5.43 0.65
N ILE A 63 -7.97 5.20 -0.03
CA ILE A 63 -7.41 6.11 -1.01
C ILE A 63 -7.68 5.52 -2.39
N ASN A 64 -8.45 6.25 -3.19
CA ASN A 64 -8.71 5.94 -4.59
C ASN A 64 -7.83 6.83 -5.48
N LEU A 65 -6.95 6.22 -6.26
CA LEU A 65 -6.03 6.87 -7.19
C LEU A 65 -6.57 6.65 -8.61
N SER A 66 -7.70 7.25 -8.97
CA SER A 66 -8.54 6.96 -10.15
C SER A 66 -7.80 6.55 -11.44
N GLN A 67 -6.68 7.18 -11.76
CA GLN A 67 -5.89 6.94 -12.98
C GLN A 67 -4.69 5.99 -12.79
N GLY A 68 -4.43 5.56 -11.56
CA GLY A 68 -3.22 4.88 -11.13
C GLY A 68 -2.06 5.85 -10.89
N VAL A 69 -1.24 5.54 -9.90
CA VAL A 69 0.07 6.17 -9.70
C VAL A 69 1.15 5.15 -10.04
N ARG A 70 2.07 5.54 -10.92
CA ARG A 70 3.18 4.67 -11.33
C ARG A 70 4.18 4.53 -10.18
N PHE A 71 4.46 3.28 -9.84
CA PHE A 71 5.53 2.86 -8.94
C PHE A 71 6.56 2.10 -9.76
N ASP A 72 7.84 2.41 -9.61
CA ASP A 72 8.90 1.87 -10.46
C ASP A 72 9.56 0.61 -9.86
N VAL A 73 9.57 0.46 -8.53
CA VAL A 73 10.37 -0.59 -7.87
C VAL A 73 9.50 -1.67 -7.24
N GLY A 74 8.30 -1.32 -6.79
CA GLY A 74 7.38 -2.24 -6.12
C GLY A 74 6.52 -1.52 -5.09
N ILE A 75 5.71 -2.26 -4.35
CA ILE A 75 4.84 -1.73 -3.30
C ILE A 75 5.24 -2.39 -1.98
N TYR A 76 5.76 -1.58 -1.05
CA TYR A 76 6.01 -1.99 0.33
C TYR A 76 5.06 -1.25 1.28
N ILE A 77 4.51 -1.99 2.25
CA ILE A 77 3.64 -1.48 3.30
C ILE A 77 4.38 -1.55 4.64
N ASP A 78 4.35 -0.45 5.38
CA ASP A 78 4.87 -0.30 6.73
C ASP A 78 3.69 0.09 7.64
N GLY A 79 3.12 -0.91 8.30
CA GLY A 79 1.96 -0.77 9.18
C GLY A 79 2.41 -0.37 10.58
N LYS A 80 1.67 0.53 11.23
CA LYS A 80 1.92 0.89 12.63
C LYS A 80 1.55 -0.26 13.56
N GLY A 81 2.43 -1.25 13.67
CA GLY A 81 2.22 -2.48 14.43
C GLY A 81 1.65 -3.62 13.59
N SER A 82 1.73 -4.83 14.14
CA SER A 82 1.49 -6.08 13.42
C SER A 82 0.02 -6.44 13.17
N ALA A 83 -0.92 -5.59 13.59
CA ALA A 83 -2.36 -5.84 13.44
C ALA A 83 -3.02 -4.96 12.37
N VAL A 84 -2.33 -3.92 11.87
CA VAL A 84 -2.86 -3.05 10.81
C VAL A 84 -2.96 -3.83 9.51
N GLU A 85 -4.14 -3.89 8.91
CA GLU A 85 -4.34 -4.56 7.63
C GLU A 85 -4.40 -3.55 6.50
N THR A 86 -3.64 -3.76 5.44
CA THR A 86 -3.66 -2.92 4.24
C THR A 86 -3.84 -3.78 3.01
N THR A 87 -4.88 -3.51 2.23
CA THR A 87 -5.06 -4.06 0.89
C THR A 87 -4.66 -3.01 -0.14
N VAL A 88 -3.74 -3.38 -1.02
CA VAL A 88 -3.39 -2.59 -2.20
C VAL A 88 -3.97 -3.22 -3.45
N VAL A 89 -4.47 -2.37 -4.34
CA VAL A 89 -4.94 -2.76 -5.67
C VAL A 89 -4.07 -2.10 -6.71
N PHE A 90 -3.49 -2.87 -7.61
CA PHE A 90 -2.53 -2.37 -8.57
C PHE A 90 -2.56 -3.16 -9.87
N ILE A 91 -2.01 -2.58 -10.95
CA ILE A 91 -1.86 -3.24 -12.24
C ILE A 91 -0.36 -3.44 -12.48
N PRO A 92 0.15 -4.68 -12.57
CA PRO A 92 1.54 -4.91 -12.97
C PRO A 92 1.83 -4.32 -14.35
N LEU A 93 2.97 -3.67 -14.49
CA LEU A 93 3.48 -3.22 -15.78
C LEU A 93 4.53 -4.23 -16.28
N PRO A 94 4.74 -4.32 -17.61
CA PRO A 94 5.88 -5.04 -18.16
C PRO A 94 7.19 -4.41 -17.64
N GLU A 95 8.20 -5.26 -17.42
CA GLU A 95 9.58 -4.81 -17.18
C GLU A 95 10.19 -4.17 -18.44
#